data_AF-A0A1F8C3S2-F1
#
_entry.id   AF-A0A1F8C3S2-F1
#
_cell.length_a   1.000
_cell.length_b   1.000
_cell.length_c   1.000
_cell.angle_alpha   90.00
_cell.angle_beta   90.00
_cell.angle_gamma   90.00
#
_symmetry.space_group_name_H-M   'P 1'
#
loop_
_entity.id
_entity.type
_entity.pdbx_description
1 polymer ?
#
loop_
_entity_poly.entity_id
_entity_poly.type
_entity_poly.pdbx_seq_one_letter_code
_entity_poly.pdbx_strand_id
1 'polypeptide(L)'
;MQTVNISLPTKLAGKLDQVVDKEGYASRSEFVRSLLRFYLLTQRSEVIFKPFKKVSLSKIKREMKATGQYNEKFIESVIGGLSKSSVYAPN
;
A
#
# COMPACT_ATOMS: atom_id res chain seq x y z
N MET A 1 11.61 -14.22 2.51
CA MET A 1 11.68 -14.08 1.04
C MET A 1 11.01 -15.29 0.44
N GLN A 2 10.07 -15.13 -0.50
CA GLN A 2 9.45 -16.25 -1.21
C GLN A 2 10.03 -16.36 -2.62
N THR A 3 10.35 -17.57 -3.05
CA THR A 3 10.98 -17.84 -4.34
C THR A 3 9.96 -18.44 -5.29
N VAL A 4 9.92 -17.93 -6.52
CA VAL A 4 9.09 -18.45 -7.62
C VAL A 4 10.03 -18.91 -8.73
N ASN A 5 9.84 -20.16 -9.19
CA ASN A 5 10.57 -20.72 -10.33
C ASN A 5 9.66 -20.73 -11.54
N ILE A 6 10.17 -20.26 -12.68
CA ILE A 6 9.41 -20.13 -13.94
C ILE A 6 10.22 -20.77 -15.06
N SER A 7 9.58 -21.66 -15.81
CA SER A 7 10.17 -22.25 -17.02
C SER A 7 9.64 -21.54 -18.25
N LEU A 8 10.55 -21.12 -19.14
CA LEU A 8 10.21 -20.39 -20.37
C LEU A 8 10.78 -21.12 -21.59
N PRO A 9 10.08 -21.12 -22.74
CA PRO A 9 10.67 -21.57 -24.00
C PRO A 9 11.92 -20.74 -24.35
N THR A 10 12.92 -21.38 -24.96
CA THR A 10 14.23 -20.75 -25.26
C THR A 10 14.10 -19.45 -26.05
N LYS A 11 13.17 -19.40 -27.02
CA LYS A 11 12.91 -18.18 -27.80
C LYS A 11 12.41 -17.02 -26.93
N LEU A 12 11.59 -17.30 -25.91
CA LEU A 12 11.06 -16.29 -25.02
C LEU A 12 12.12 -15.84 -23.99
N ALA A 13 12.94 -16.78 -23.51
CA ALA A 13 14.08 -16.46 -22.66
C ALA A 13 15.09 -15.53 -23.38
N GLY A 14 15.37 -15.79 -24.66
CA GLY A 14 16.23 -14.90 -25.45
C GLY A 14 15.64 -13.50 -25.67
N LYS A 15 14.32 -13.40 -25.87
CA LYS A 15 13.64 -12.09 -25.95
C LYS A 15 13.67 -11.35 -24.61
N LEU A 16 13.52 -12.06 -23.50
CA LEU A 16 13.61 -11.50 -22.16
C LEU A 16 14.98 -10.84 -21.94
N ASP A 17 16.07 -11.49 -22.36
CA ASP A 17 17.42 -10.94 -22.27
C ASP A 17 17.57 -9.63 -23.03
N GLN A 18 17.10 -9.60 -24.27
CA GLN A 18 17.15 -8.40 -25.10
C GLN A 18 16.41 -7.22 -24.46
N VAL A 19 15.27 -7.48 -23.81
CA VAL A 19 14.48 -6.44 -23.14
C VAL A 19 15.16 -5.98 -21.84
N VAL A 20 15.72 -6.91 -21.07
CA VAL A 20 16.47 -6.59 -19.83
C VAL A 20 17.61 -5.64 -20.15
N ASP A 21 18.39 -5.93 -21.20
CA ASP A 21 19.51 -5.10 -21.64
C ASP A 21 19.04 -3.76 -22.20
N LYS A 22 18.03 -3.78 -23.09
CA LYS A 22 17.51 -2.57 -23.74
C LYS A 22 16.92 -1.57 -22.76
N GLU A 23 16.16 -2.05 -21.78
CA GLU A 23 15.44 -1.21 -20.81
C GLU A 23 16.26 -0.95 -19.53
N GLY A 24 17.50 -1.45 -19.46
CA GLY A 24 18.44 -1.15 -18.36
C GLY A 24 18.12 -1.83 -17.02
N TYR A 25 17.47 -2.99 -17.04
CA TYR A 25 17.19 -3.74 -15.81
C TYR A 25 18.46 -4.43 -15.29
N ALA A 26 18.64 -4.43 -13.96
CA ALA A 26 19.79 -5.07 -13.33
C ALA A 26 19.84 -6.61 -13.50
N SER A 27 18.69 -7.25 -13.74
CA SER A 27 18.61 -8.70 -14.00
C SER A 27 17.25 -9.10 -14.59
N ARG A 28 17.18 -10.32 -15.16
CA ARG A 28 15.92 -10.98 -15.53
C ARG A 28 14.91 -10.99 -14.39
N SER A 29 15.37 -11.32 -13.19
CA SER A 29 14.52 -11.38 -12.00
C SER A 29 13.94 -10.02 -11.66
N GLU A 30 14.69 -8.93 -11.87
CA GLU A 30 14.19 -7.59 -11.59
C GLU A 30 13.15 -7.11 -12.61
N PHE A 31 13.36 -7.43 -13.88
CA PHE A 31 12.36 -7.21 -14.90
C PHE A 31 11.05 -7.97 -14.58
N VAL A 32 11.13 -9.28 -14.29
CA VAL A 32 9.95 -10.09 -13.98
C VAL A 32 9.24 -9.59 -12.72
N ARG A 33 9.97 -9.20 -11.67
CA ARG A 33 9.38 -8.59 -10.46
C ARG A 33 8.67 -7.28 -10.78
N SER A 34 9.25 -6.46 -11.65
CA SER A 34 8.66 -5.18 -12.06
C SER A 34 7.37 -5.38 -12.85
N LEU A 35 7.33 -6.36 -13.74
CA LEU A 35 6.11 -6.76 -14.45
C LEU A 35 5.04 -7.29 -13.50
N LEU A 36 5.41 -8.18 -12.56
CA LEU A 36 4.45 -8.71 -11.58
C LEU A 36 3.89 -7.59 -10.69
N ARG A 37 4.73 -6.66 -10.24
CA ARG A 37 4.27 -5.47 -9.51
C ARG A 37 3.35 -4.64 -10.37
N PHE A 38 3.74 -4.29 -11.60
CA PHE A 38 2.91 -3.52 -12.50
C PHE A 38 1.56 -4.19 -12.72
N TYR A 39 1.53 -5.46 -13.11
CA TYR A 39 0.31 -6.21 -13.35
C TYR A 39 -0.56 -6.31 -12.11
N LEU A 40 -0.01 -6.68 -10.95
CA LEU A 40 -0.80 -6.84 -9.73
C LEU A 40 -1.22 -5.50 -9.10
N LEU A 41 -0.46 -4.42 -9.29
CA LEU A 41 -0.83 -3.08 -8.82
C LEU A 41 -1.80 -2.39 -9.76
N THR A 42 -1.76 -2.69 -11.06
CA THR A 42 -2.73 -2.17 -12.04
C THR A 42 -4.01 -3.02 -12.09
N GLN A 43 -3.95 -4.31 -11.75
CA GLN A 43 -5.13 -5.18 -11.65
C GLN A 43 -5.77 -5.21 -10.27
N ARG A 44 -5.09 -4.73 -9.22
CA ARG A 44 -5.80 -4.33 -8.01
C ARG A 44 -6.64 -3.11 -8.40
N SER A 45 -7.90 -3.44 -8.68
CA SER A 45 -9.11 -2.64 -8.55
C SER A 45 -8.77 -1.20 -8.21
N GLU A 46 -9.11 -0.27 -9.12
CA GLU A 46 -9.19 1.18 -8.89
C GLU A 46 -8.75 1.54 -7.49
N VAL A 47 -7.60 2.19 -7.31
CA VAL A 47 -7.30 2.80 -6.02
C VAL A 47 -8.44 3.80 -5.77
N ILE A 48 -9.51 3.34 -5.11
CA ILE A 48 -10.69 4.13 -4.82
C ILE A 48 -10.20 5.05 -3.71
N PHE A 49 -9.69 6.20 -4.12
CA PHE A 49 -9.44 7.31 -3.23
C PHE A 49 -10.81 7.69 -2.65
N LYS A 50 -11.11 7.13 -1.48
CA LYS A 50 -12.30 7.54 -0.74
C LYS A 50 -12.01 8.96 -0.24
N PRO A 51 -12.85 9.94 -0.58
CA PRO A 51 -12.65 11.29 -0.06
C PRO A 51 -12.65 11.21 1.46
N PHE A 52 -11.67 11.86 2.07
CA PHE A 52 -11.62 11.95 3.52
C PHE A 52 -12.90 12.65 4.00
N LYS A 53 -13.72 11.92 4.77
CA LYS A 53 -14.92 12.47 5.40
C LYS A 53 -14.62 12.71 6.87
N LYS A 54 -14.64 13.98 7.30
CA LYS A 54 -14.46 14.35 8.71
C LYS A 54 -15.51 13.64 9.57
N VAL A 55 -15.06 12.96 10.62
CA VAL A 55 -15.91 12.26 11.60
C VAL A 55 -15.68 12.89 12.97
N SER A 56 -16.72 13.09 13.79
CA SER A 56 -16.53 13.73 15.10
C SER A 56 -15.52 12.97 15.97
N LEU A 57 -14.69 13.70 16.71
CA LEU A 57 -13.72 13.10 17.64
C LEU A 57 -14.40 12.19 18.67
N SER A 58 -15.62 12.51 19.07
CA SER A 58 -16.44 11.66 19.94
C SER A 58 -16.76 10.29 19.33
N LYS A 59 -17.06 10.24 18.03
CA LYS A 59 -17.33 9.00 17.31
C LYS A 59 -16.05 8.18 17.14
N ILE A 60 -14.93 8.82 16.79
CA ILE A 60 -13.61 8.17 16.70
C ILE A 60 -13.24 7.54 18.05
N LYS A 61 -13.38 8.29 19.15
CA LYS A 61 -13.12 7.79 20.51
C LYS A 61 -13.98 6.57 20.84
N ARG A 62 -15.28 6.62 20.55
CA ARG A 62 -16.20 5.51 20.78
C ARG A 62 -15.83 4.27 19.98
N GLU A 63 -15.49 4.43 18.70
CA GLU A 63 -15.10 3.32 17.83
C GLU A 63 -13.77 2.70 18.27
N MET A 64 -12.78 3.51 18.67
CA MET A 64 -11.52 3.01 19.23
C MET A 64 -11.71 2.24 20.54
N LYS A 65 -12.65 2.66 21.40
CA LYS A 65 -12.99 1.90 22.61
C LYS A 65 -13.69 0.58 22.27
N ALA A 66 -14.56 0.59 21.28
CA ALA A 66 -15.33 -0.59 20.86
C ALA A 66 -14.44 -1.71 20.30
N THR A 67 -13.22 -1.41 19.81
CA THR A 67 -12.29 -2.46 19.35
C THR A 67 -11.69 -3.27 20.49
N GLY A 68 -11.61 -2.71 21.71
CA GLY A 68 -10.93 -3.34 22.85
C GLY A 68 -9.42 -3.51 22.68
N GLN A 69 -8.82 -2.98 21.61
CA GLN A 69 -7.40 -3.19 21.27
C GLN A 69 -6.47 -2.17 21.93
N TYR A 70 -7.02 -1.06 22.44
CA TYR A 70 -6.25 0.10 22.88
C TYR A 70 -6.59 0.46 24.33
N ASN A 71 -5.57 0.84 25.10
CA ASN A 71 -5.78 1.37 26.45
C ASN A 71 -6.30 2.82 26.40
N GLU A 72 -6.97 3.25 27.48
CA GLU A 72 -7.60 4.58 27.56
C GLU A 72 -6.59 5.72 27.33
N LYS A 73 -5.38 5.60 27.89
CA LYS A 73 -4.32 6.61 27.75
C LYS A 73 -3.91 6.83 26.30
N PHE A 74 -3.80 5.75 25.52
CA PHE A 74 -3.50 5.83 24.10
C PHE A 74 -4.65 6.50 23.32
N ILE A 75 -5.90 6.11 23.62
CA ILE A 75 -7.07 6.68 22.97
C ILE A 75 -7.12 8.20 23.23
N GLU A 76 -6.95 8.66 24.47
CA GLU A 76 -6.93 10.09 24.78
C GLU A 76 -5.77 10.83 24.10
N SER A 77 -4.59 10.20 24.01
CA SER A 77 -3.45 10.78 23.31
C SER A 77 -3.74 10.98 21.82
N VAL A 78 -4.39 10.02 21.16
CA VAL A 78 -4.79 10.12 19.75
C VAL A 78 -5.83 11.21 19.56
N ILE A 79 -6.87 11.25 20.40
CA ILE A 79 -7.92 12.27 20.31
C ILE A 79 -7.37 13.68 20.56
N GLY A 80 -6.46 13.83 21.53
CA GLY A 80 -5.79 15.11 21.83
C GLY A 80 -4.80 15.56 20.75
N GLY A 81 -4.20 14.63 20.01
CA GLY A 81 -3.40 14.95 18.82
C GLY A 81 -4.28 15.37 17.64
N LEU A 82 -5.36 14.63 17.41
CA LEU A 82 -6.31 14.92 16.33
C LEU A 82 -6.98 16.28 16.54
N SER A 83 -7.37 16.65 17.76
CA SER A 83 -8.01 17.95 18.02
C SER A 83 -7.14 19.17 17.65
N LYS A 84 -5.82 19.00 17.59
CA LYS A 84 -4.85 20.03 17.19
C LYS A 84 -4.52 20.02 15.70
N SER A 85 -4.94 18.99 14.97
CA SER A 85 -4.69 18.89 13.54
C SER A 85 -5.55 19.89 12.76
N SER A 86 -5.03 20.43 11.67
CA SER A 86 -5.70 21.43 10.82
C SER A 86 -7.11 21.03 10.36
N VAL A 87 -7.37 19.72 10.25
CA VAL A 87 -8.66 19.17 9.82
C VAL A 87 -9.71 19.22 10.93
N TYR A 88 -9.29 19.19 12.19
CA TYR A 88 -10.14 19.05 13.37
C TYR A 88 -10.09 20.24 14.32
N ALA A 89 -9.10 21.12 14.18
CA ALA A 89 -9.00 22.35 14.93
C ALA A 89 -10.28 23.18 14.77
N PRO A 90 -10.78 23.82 15.84
CA PRO A 90 -11.80 24.84 15.71
C PRO A 90 -11.23 25.99 14.88
N ASN A 91 -11.98 26.44 13.88
CA ASN A 91 -11.67 27.66 13.13
C ASN A 91 -11.73 28.88 14.06
#